data_AF-A0A428SVS5-F1
#
_entry.id   AF-A0A428SVS5-F1
#
_cell.length_a   1.000
_cell.length_b   1.000
_cell.length_c   1.000
_cell.angle_alpha   90.00
_cell.angle_beta   90.00
_cell.angle_gamma   90.00
#
_symmetry.space_group_name_H-M   'P 1'
#
loop_
_entity.id
_entity.type
_entity.pdbx_description
1 polymer ?
#
loop_
_entity_poly.entity_id
_entity_poly.type
_entity_poly.pdbx_seq_one_letter_code
_entity_poly.pdbx_strand_id
1 'polypeptide(L)'
;MRQRIILLFIPALCFLLIATSLYLGREHLTRLSNLYLPIQHDSAEPEAQSSETTSSSYSTTSTRSNYILIHPNPPTSTSISVATSTSSSFSTPTPTLVATKTGSNDTIATPLSAEPPKPSIKNGAILPAKRIRPIINAILDPASKERPRLECPALDTERYASLLKKRDARDDKPHIDYFFTLNLRNVVDLLPRLLGSAVEAMRFLGPERCALSIVEGNSPDGTADVLVALRPFLEEIGVTYFYNNSAINPSNGARIRKLAQLRNLALQPLFKKKVPVSEKDDEDLLELAFQRKNLNADMTCAMDWTYASDDPTFYDVWVARGIDGDIFFNITQNGSWDFAQNLFFSDPKTKSRYEANLPFQVFACWNGATVFTAAPLLNGLRFRDSRKDECFQGEPQLFCKDLWFKGYRKIAAIPSVNLEYTDNNARRLKELKGYTSEVVAEEDEATVGIEWQYEPPQKVKCMPEFHRQSWLPWDEHLR
;
A
#
# COMPACT_ATOMS: atom_id res chain seq x y z
N MET A 1 18.84 -11.27 -56.93
CA MET A 1 19.30 -10.68 -55.64
C MET A 1 18.18 -10.14 -54.76
N ARG A 2 17.06 -9.61 -55.31
CA ARG A 2 15.98 -8.99 -54.50
C ARG A 2 15.09 -9.95 -53.67
N GLN A 3 14.95 -11.23 -54.03
CA GLN A 3 14.07 -12.16 -53.29
C GLN A 3 14.70 -12.80 -52.04
N ARG A 4 16.04 -12.89 -51.95
CA ARG A 4 16.72 -13.44 -50.75
C ARG A 4 16.82 -12.45 -49.59
N ILE A 5 16.67 -11.15 -49.86
CA ILE A 5 16.68 -10.10 -48.82
C ILE A 5 15.36 -10.10 -48.05
N ILE A 6 14.23 -10.38 -48.72
CA ILE A 6 12.90 -10.34 -48.08
C ILE A 6 12.71 -11.50 -47.08
N LEU A 7 13.33 -12.66 -47.32
CA LEU A 7 13.23 -13.85 -46.45
C LEU A 7 14.03 -13.76 -45.14
N LEU A 8 15.04 -12.88 -45.06
CA LEU A 8 15.82 -12.64 -43.84
C LEU A 8 15.29 -11.45 -43.02
N PHE A 9 14.58 -10.52 -43.66
CA PHE A 9 14.00 -9.36 -42.99
C PHE A 9 12.78 -9.71 -42.15
N ILE A 10 11.95 -10.67 -42.56
CA ILE A 10 10.72 -11.02 -41.83
C ILE A 10 11.02 -11.69 -40.47
N PRO A 11 11.93 -12.69 -40.36
CA PRO A 11 12.30 -13.27 -39.06
C PRO A 11 12.99 -12.26 -38.14
N ALA A 12 13.86 -11.41 -38.68
CA ALA A 12 14.54 -10.37 -37.91
C ALA A 12 13.57 -9.29 -37.40
N LEU A 13 12.57 -8.90 -38.20
CA LEU A 13 11.51 -7.98 -37.80
C LEU A 13 10.60 -8.61 -36.75
N CYS A 14 10.25 -9.90 -36.88
CA CYS A 14 9.48 -10.63 -35.87
C CYS A 14 10.27 -10.78 -34.55
N PHE A 15 11.57 -11.06 -34.61
CA PHE A 15 12.42 -11.15 -33.42
C PHE A 15 12.59 -9.78 -32.75
N LEU A 16 12.74 -8.70 -33.55
CA LEU A 16 12.78 -7.33 -33.04
C LEU A 16 11.44 -6.95 -32.39
N LEU A 17 10.30 -7.27 -33.01
CA LEU A 17 8.97 -6.99 -32.46
C LEU A 17 8.69 -7.77 -31.16
N ILE A 18 9.09 -9.04 -31.08
CA ILE A 18 8.98 -9.87 -29.87
C ILE A 18 9.95 -9.40 -28.78
N ALA A 19 11.18 -9.01 -29.13
CA ALA A 19 12.14 -8.44 -28.19
C ALA A 19 11.66 -7.08 -27.67
N THR A 20 11.09 -6.22 -28.53
CA THR A 20 10.49 -4.95 -28.10
C THR A 20 9.21 -5.15 -27.29
N SER A 21 8.40 -6.19 -27.54
CA SER A 21 7.21 -6.44 -26.70
C SER A 21 7.59 -7.02 -25.33
N LEU A 22 8.65 -7.84 -25.24
CA LEU A 22 9.22 -8.31 -23.98
C LEU A 22 9.97 -7.20 -23.22
N TYR A 23 10.59 -6.25 -23.92
CA TYR A 23 11.28 -5.11 -23.32
C TYR A 23 10.30 -4.01 -22.86
N LEU A 24 9.26 -3.72 -23.65
CA LEU A 24 8.18 -2.79 -23.27
C LEU A 24 7.18 -3.39 -22.27
N GLY A 25 7.16 -4.72 -22.12
CA GLY A 25 6.40 -5.43 -21.09
C GLY A 25 7.06 -5.43 -19.70
N ARG A 26 8.28 -4.87 -19.56
CA ARG A 26 9.04 -4.86 -18.31
C ARG A 26 9.09 -3.51 -17.60
N GLU A 27 8.57 -2.45 -18.22
CA GLU A 27 8.54 -1.09 -17.64
C GLU A 27 7.20 -0.38 -17.85
N HIS A 28 6.13 -0.88 -17.24
CA HIS A 28 4.91 -0.06 -17.13
C HIS A 28 4.15 -0.37 -15.86
N LEU A 29 4.66 0.14 -14.75
CA LEU A 29 3.96 0.56 -13.53
C LEU A 29 5.04 1.10 -12.58
N THR A 30 5.49 2.35 -12.76
CA THR A 30 6.09 3.21 -11.69
C THR A 30 6.77 4.49 -12.20
N ARG A 31 7.03 4.69 -13.50
CA ARG A 31 7.52 5.99 -13.99
C ARG A 31 6.36 6.92 -14.34
N LEU A 32 6.31 8.10 -13.72
CA LEU A 32 5.68 9.27 -14.32
C LEU A 32 6.28 9.42 -15.72
N SER A 33 5.50 9.10 -16.75
CA SER A 33 5.92 9.25 -18.14
C SER A 33 6.22 10.73 -18.39
N ASN A 34 7.49 11.03 -18.68
CA ASN A 34 7.99 12.30 -19.21
C ASN A 34 7.39 12.58 -20.60
N LEU A 35 6.09 12.86 -20.66
CA LEU A 35 5.44 13.42 -21.85
C LEU A 35 4.35 14.39 -21.40
N TYR A 36 4.80 15.58 -21.01
CA TYR A 36 3.97 16.77 -21.08
C TYR A 36 4.82 17.94 -21.56
N LEU A 37 4.96 18.05 -22.89
CA LEU A 37 5.21 19.34 -23.52
C LEU A 37 3.84 20.00 -23.68
N PRO A 38 3.60 21.20 -23.15
CA PRO A 38 2.33 21.88 -23.34
C PRO A 38 2.16 22.23 -24.83
N ILE A 39 1.01 21.83 -25.36
CA ILE A 39 0.52 22.28 -26.66
C ILE A 39 0.43 23.80 -26.61
N GLN A 40 1.27 24.43 -27.43
CA GLN A 40 1.24 25.83 -27.78
C GLN A 40 -0.10 26.10 -28.48
N HIS A 41 -0.90 27.03 -27.93
CA HIS A 41 -2.09 27.51 -28.62
C HIS A 41 -1.62 28.28 -29.86
N ASP A 42 -1.96 27.77 -31.04
CA ASP A 42 -1.91 28.53 -32.29
C ASP A 42 -2.98 29.64 -32.23
N SER A 43 -2.51 30.88 -32.33
CA SER A 43 -3.31 32.00 -32.83
C SER A 43 -2.37 32.94 -33.59
N ALA A 44 -2.38 32.80 -34.93
CA ALA A 44 -2.08 33.88 -35.87
C ALA A 44 -3.17 34.97 -35.70
N GLU A 45 -2.99 36.28 -35.85
CA GLU A 45 -1.98 37.14 -36.50
C GLU A 45 -2.25 38.62 -36.02
N PRO A 46 -1.64 39.72 -36.55
CA PRO A 46 -0.52 40.46 -35.95
C PRO A 46 -0.78 41.96 -35.59
N GLU A 47 0.33 42.67 -35.26
CA GLU A 47 0.54 44.13 -35.05
C GLU A 47 0.54 44.63 -33.58
N ALA A 48 1.45 45.48 -33.09
CA ALA A 48 2.68 46.11 -33.57
C ALA A 48 3.53 46.65 -32.38
N GLN A 49 4.86 46.70 -32.58
CA GLN A 49 5.87 47.66 -32.07
C GLN A 49 5.91 48.13 -30.60
N SER A 50 7.06 47.93 -29.92
CA SER A 50 8.10 48.95 -29.64
C SER A 50 8.93 48.65 -28.37
N SER A 51 10.28 48.65 -28.51
CA SER A 51 11.36 49.21 -27.64
C SER A 51 11.30 48.99 -26.10
N GLU A 52 12.34 48.70 -25.30
CA GLU A 52 13.80 48.96 -25.26
C GLU A 52 14.37 48.01 -24.15
N THR A 53 15.46 47.26 -24.35
CA THR A 53 16.87 47.56 -24.00
C THR A 53 17.17 47.91 -22.53
N THR A 54 17.82 47.00 -21.80
CA THR A 54 19.03 47.17 -20.93
C THR A 54 19.29 45.81 -20.25
N SER A 55 20.31 45.00 -20.58
CA SER A 55 21.76 45.13 -20.32
C SER A 55 22.13 45.37 -18.84
N SER A 56 22.51 44.30 -18.13
CA SER A 56 23.76 44.31 -17.36
C SER A 56 24.27 42.88 -17.11
N SER A 57 25.58 42.76 -17.19
CA SER A 57 26.38 41.56 -17.40
C SER A 57 27.32 41.29 -16.22
N TYR A 58 27.90 40.08 -16.22
CA TYR A 58 29.07 39.60 -15.45
C TYR A 58 28.85 39.29 -13.96
N SER A 59 29.49 38.29 -13.33
CA SER A 59 30.73 37.61 -13.71
C SER A 59 30.83 36.21 -13.06
N THR A 60 31.44 35.31 -13.82
CA THR A 60 31.90 33.97 -13.43
C THR A 60 33.16 34.08 -12.56
N THR A 61 33.32 33.24 -11.55
CA THR A 61 34.65 32.92 -11.02
C THR A 61 34.74 31.44 -10.68
N SER A 62 35.64 30.77 -11.40
CA SER A 62 36.05 29.38 -11.27
C SER A 62 37.26 29.30 -10.37
N THR A 63 37.28 28.36 -9.42
CA THR A 63 38.51 27.85 -8.81
C THR A 63 38.45 26.32 -8.71
N ARG A 64 39.24 25.67 -9.58
CA ARG A 64 39.88 24.34 -9.40
C ARG A 64 40.85 24.42 -8.21
N SER A 65 41.30 23.38 -7.51
CA SER A 65 41.20 21.92 -7.53
C SER A 65 42.01 21.46 -6.30
N ASN A 66 41.69 20.32 -5.67
CA ASN A 66 42.68 19.31 -5.28
C ASN A 66 42.00 17.99 -4.87
N TYR A 67 42.45 16.93 -5.53
CA TYR A 67 42.05 15.53 -5.40
C TYR A 67 42.71 14.87 -4.18
N ILE A 68 42.02 13.91 -3.54
CA ILE A 68 42.64 12.66 -3.05
C ILE A 68 41.66 11.49 -3.29
N LEU A 69 42.13 10.50 -4.06
CA LEU A 69 41.52 9.22 -4.41
C LEU A 69 42.15 8.13 -3.53
N ILE A 70 41.39 7.37 -2.73
CA ILE A 70 41.84 6.08 -2.18
C ILE A 70 40.66 5.08 -2.08
N HIS A 71 40.78 3.99 -2.81
CA HIS A 71 40.20 2.64 -2.64
C HIS A 71 41.25 1.65 -3.24
N PRO A 72 41.25 0.31 -3.00
CA PRO A 72 40.23 -0.55 -2.37
C PRO A 72 40.73 -1.75 -1.45
N ASN A 73 39.76 -2.36 -0.74
CA ASN A 73 39.59 -3.79 -0.31
C ASN A 73 40.60 -4.48 0.66
N PRO A 74 40.32 -5.72 1.17
CA PRO A 74 39.38 -6.12 2.24
C PRO A 74 40.10 -6.97 3.34
N PRO A 75 39.40 -7.50 4.38
CA PRO A 75 39.82 -8.81 4.93
C PRO A 75 38.63 -9.77 5.14
N THR A 76 38.64 -10.92 4.48
CA THR A 76 39.07 -12.26 4.97
C THR A 76 38.15 -12.92 6.00
N SER A 77 37.49 -13.96 5.51
CA SER A 77 36.95 -15.12 6.19
C SER A 77 37.93 -15.73 7.20
N THR A 78 37.45 -16.09 8.39
CA THR A 78 38.06 -17.15 9.21
C THR A 78 36.98 -18.13 9.66
N SER A 79 37.07 -19.31 9.09
CA SER A 79 36.39 -20.54 9.49
C SER A 79 36.96 -21.07 10.80
N ILE A 80 36.10 -21.42 11.75
CA ILE A 80 36.44 -22.35 12.85
C ILE A 80 35.45 -23.51 12.79
N SER A 81 36.00 -24.68 12.50
CA SER A 81 35.34 -25.99 12.54
C SER A 81 35.64 -26.63 13.89
N VAL A 82 34.63 -27.09 14.63
CA VAL A 82 34.82 -28.13 15.67
C VAL A 82 33.63 -29.10 15.70
N ALA A 83 33.96 -30.33 15.31
CA ALA A 83 33.50 -31.64 15.76
C ALA A 83 32.01 -31.95 16.03
N THR A 84 31.48 -32.74 15.10
CA THR A 84 30.64 -33.94 15.25
C THR A 84 30.52 -34.53 16.66
N SER A 85 29.28 -34.75 17.11
CA SER A 85 28.95 -35.89 17.97
C SER A 85 27.62 -36.52 17.54
N THR A 86 27.63 -37.84 17.66
CA THR A 86 26.75 -38.90 17.17
C THR A 86 25.35 -38.95 17.81
N SER A 87 24.37 -39.29 16.96
CA SER A 87 23.20 -40.17 17.19
C SER A 87 22.61 -40.32 18.59
N SER A 88 21.31 -40.01 18.73
CA SER A 88 20.37 -40.96 19.35
C SER A 88 18.94 -40.72 18.86
N SER A 89 18.40 -41.76 18.26
CA SER A 89 17.00 -41.97 17.93
C SER A 89 16.20 -42.21 19.21
N PHE A 90 15.11 -41.47 19.41
CA PHE A 90 14.05 -41.85 20.34
C PHE A 90 12.68 -41.65 19.68
N SER A 91 12.08 -42.80 19.34
CA SER A 91 10.68 -42.97 18.95
C SER A 91 9.86 -43.29 20.19
N THR A 92 8.67 -42.72 20.36
CA THR A 92 7.46 -43.29 21.05
C THR A 92 6.35 -42.22 21.18
N PRO A 93 5.07 -42.55 21.43
CA PRO A 93 4.19 -43.34 20.56
C PRO A 93 2.78 -42.73 20.39
N THR A 94 2.14 -43.06 19.27
CA THR A 94 0.72 -42.84 19.01
C THR A 94 -0.16 -43.68 19.95
N PRO A 95 -1.19 -43.12 20.61
CA PRO A 95 -2.14 -43.91 21.39
C PRO A 95 -3.25 -44.48 20.49
N THR A 96 -3.25 -45.81 20.36
CA THR A 96 -4.34 -46.63 19.82
C THR A 96 -5.45 -46.73 20.86
N LEU A 97 -6.65 -46.22 20.54
CA LEU A 97 -7.85 -46.42 21.36
C LEU A 97 -8.52 -47.75 21.00
N VAL A 98 -8.61 -48.62 22.01
CA VAL A 98 -9.26 -49.94 21.99
C VAL A 98 -10.77 -49.75 22.17
N ALA A 99 -11.54 -50.41 21.31
CA ALA A 99 -12.99 -50.48 21.37
C ALA A 99 -13.47 -51.30 22.58
N THR A 100 -14.44 -50.77 23.33
CA THR A 100 -15.23 -51.51 24.32
C THR A 100 -16.70 -51.47 23.90
N LYS A 101 -17.27 -52.65 23.61
CA LYS A 101 -18.70 -52.84 23.36
C LYS A 101 -19.46 -52.79 24.68
N THR A 102 -20.49 -51.96 24.76
CA THR A 102 -21.65 -52.18 25.66
C THR A 102 -22.91 -51.54 25.07
N GLY A 103 -24.01 -52.30 25.11
CA GLY A 103 -25.36 -51.78 25.39
C GLY A 103 -26.13 -51.09 24.27
N SER A 104 -27.06 -51.82 23.67
CA SER A 104 -28.21 -51.35 22.89
C SER A 104 -29.09 -50.35 23.65
N ASN A 105 -29.49 -49.28 22.99
CA ASN A 105 -30.81 -48.65 23.18
C ASN A 105 -31.21 -47.91 21.89
N ASP A 106 -32.26 -48.44 21.25
CA ASP A 106 -32.94 -47.83 20.12
C ASP A 106 -33.51 -46.46 20.52
N THR A 107 -32.96 -45.39 19.95
CA THR A 107 -33.66 -44.11 19.89
C THR A 107 -33.52 -43.60 18.46
N ILE A 108 -34.67 -43.42 17.80
CA ILE A 108 -34.79 -42.88 16.45
C ILE A 108 -34.13 -41.50 16.42
N ALA A 109 -32.92 -41.43 15.86
CA ALA A 109 -32.21 -40.20 15.64
C ALA A 109 -32.81 -39.49 14.41
N THR A 110 -33.49 -38.38 14.65
CA THR A 110 -33.77 -37.36 13.64
C THR A 110 -32.47 -37.00 12.91
N PRO A 111 -32.42 -36.97 11.58
CA PRO A 111 -31.16 -36.71 10.89
C PRO A 111 -30.66 -35.31 11.26
N LEU A 112 -29.47 -35.28 11.85
CA LEU A 112 -28.68 -34.09 12.10
C LEU A 112 -28.63 -33.30 10.80
N SER A 113 -29.04 -32.03 10.87
CA SER A 113 -29.06 -31.09 9.75
C SER A 113 -27.77 -31.19 8.94
N ALA A 114 -27.89 -31.54 7.66
CA ALA A 114 -26.75 -31.62 6.75
C ALA A 114 -25.99 -30.27 6.79
N GLU A 115 -24.67 -30.35 6.96
CA GLU A 115 -23.77 -29.20 6.83
C GLU A 115 -24.09 -28.50 5.49
N PRO A 116 -24.27 -27.17 5.47
CA PRO A 116 -24.57 -26.47 4.23
C PRO A 116 -23.53 -26.82 3.16
N PRO A 117 -23.94 -27.02 1.90
CA PRO A 117 -23.02 -27.43 0.85
C PRO A 117 -21.92 -26.38 0.70
N LYS A 118 -20.66 -26.82 0.84
CA LYS A 118 -19.48 -25.96 0.71
C LYS A 118 -19.54 -25.14 -0.58
N PRO A 119 -19.13 -23.86 -0.57
CA PRO A 119 -19.22 -23.01 -1.75
C PRO A 119 -18.47 -23.62 -2.94
N SER A 120 -19.14 -23.68 -4.09
CA SER A 120 -18.55 -24.21 -5.32
C SER A 120 -17.91 -23.11 -6.17
N ILE A 121 -16.65 -23.32 -6.57
CA ILE A 121 -15.91 -22.40 -7.45
C ILE A 121 -16.28 -22.70 -8.92
N LYS A 122 -16.81 -21.71 -9.62
CA LYS A 122 -17.21 -21.77 -11.03
C LYS A 122 -16.13 -21.20 -11.96
N ASN A 123 -16.25 -21.43 -13.27
CA ASN A 123 -15.40 -20.77 -14.26
C ASN A 123 -15.69 -19.26 -14.27
N GLY A 124 -14.63 -18.46 -14.33
CA GLY A 124 -14.70 -17.03 -14.58
C GLY A 124 -14.71 -16.69 -16.07
N ALA A 125 -14.77 -15.40 -16.38
CA ALA A 125 -14.74 -14.90 -17.74
C ALA A 125 -13.36 -15.05 -18.40
N ILE A 126 -12.29 -14.97 -17.62
CA ILE A 126 -10.89 -15.02 -18.06
C ILE A 126 -10.22 -16.31 -17.56
N LEU A 127 -10.39 -16.66 -16.29
CA LEU A 127 -9.76 -17.81 -15.65
C LEU A 127 -10.75 -18.97 -15.46
N PRO A 128 -10.36 -20.21 -15.82
CA PRO A 128 -11.16 -21.38 -15.49
C PRO A 128 -11.09 -21.69 -13.99
N ALA A 129 -12.09 -22.39 -13.45
CA ALA A 129 -12.21 -22.72 -12.03
C ALA A 129 -10.95 -23.39 -11.45
N LYS A 130 -10.28 -24.24 -12.26
CA LYS A 130 -9.02 -24.91 -11.88
C LYS A 130 -7.85 -23.95 -11.59
N ARG A 131 -7.88 -22.72 -12.14
CA ARG A 131 -6.87 -21.67 -11.88
C ARG A 131 -7.29 -20.74 -10.74
N ILE A 132 -8.59 -20.54 -10.55
CA ILE A 132 -9.18 -19.73 -9.46
C ILE A 132 -9.01 -20.45 -8.12
N ARG A 133 -9.28 -21.76 -8.07
CA ARG A 133 -9.30 -22.54 -6.83
C ARG A 133 -8.02 -22.43 -5.99
N PRO A 134 -6.81 -22.60 -6.56
CA PRO A 134 -5.58 -22.42 -5.77
C PRO A 134 -5.39 -21.02 -5.19
N ILE A 135 -5.92 -19.99 -5.87
CA ILE A 135 -5.86 -18.61 -5.39
C ILE A 135 -6.79 -18.45 -4.18
N ILE A 136 -8.03 -18.93 -4.29
CA ILE A 136 -8.99 -18.91 -3.18
C ILE A 136 -8.46 -19.70 -1.97
N ASN A 137 -7.90 -20.89 -2.19
CA ASN A 137 -7.30 -21.69 -1.12
C ASN A 137 -6.17 -20.93 -0.43
N ALA A 138 -5.28 -20.27 -1.19
CA ALA A 138 -4.18 -19.50 -0.62
C ALA A 138 -4.61 -18.22 0.12
N ILE A 139 -5.76 -17.62 -0.25
CA ILE A 139 -6.38 -16.50 0.47
C ILE A 139 -7.01 -16.97 1.78
N LEU A 140 -7.72 -18.10 1.77
CA LEU A 140 -8.51 -18.53 2.93
C LEU A 140 -7.72 -19.39 3.91
N ASP A 141 -6.62 -20.00 3.50
CA ASP A 141 -5.82 -20.90 4.34
C ASP A 141 -4.36 -20.42 4.44
N PRO A 142 -3.93 -19.90 5.61
CA PRO A 142 -2.54 -19.51 5.84
C PRO A 142 -1.58 -20.72 5.86
N ALA A 143 -2.03 -21.96 5.88
CA ALA A 143 -1.16 -23.12 5.74
C ALA A 143 -1.01 -23.59 4.27
N SER A 144 -1.77 -23.01 3.33
CA SER A 144 -1.77 -23.46 1.94
C SER A 144 -0.43 -23.22 1.26
N LYS A 145 0.09 -24.29 0.63
CA LYS A 145 1.33 -24.29 -0.17
C LYS A 145 1.07 -24.43 -1.67
N GLU A 146 -0.19 -24.32 -2.10
CA GLU A 146 -0.57 -24.48 -3.52
C GLU A 146 0.02 -23.38 -4.42
N ARG A 147 0.40 -22.24 -3.84
CA ARG A 147 1.09 -21.14 -4.52
C ARG A 147 2.22 -20.58 -3.66
N PRO A 148 3.35 -20.18 -4.27
CA PRO A 148 4.34 -19.37 -3.59
C PRO A 148 3.70 -18.07 -3.11
N ARG A 149 4.09 -17.64 -1.92
CA ARG A 149 3.74 -16.33 -1.36
C ARG A 149 4.84 -15.88 -0.41
N LEU A 150 4.81 -14.60 -0.04
CA LEU A 150 5.61 -14.12 1.08
C LEU A 150 5.13 -14.81 2.37
N GLU A 151 6.06 -15.38 3.12
CA GLU A 151 5.76 -15.92 4.45
C GLU A 151 5.80 -14.76 5.45
N CYS A 152 4.77 -14.63 6.28
CA CYS A 152 4.72 -13.68 7.37
C CYS A 152 4.93 -14.43 8.70
N PRO A 153 5.55 -13.79 9.71
CA PRO A 153 5.57 -14.31 11.07
C PRO A 153 4.16 -14.59 11.59
N ALA A 154 4.07 -15.41 12.65
CA ALA A 154 2.80 -15.63 13.32
C ALA A 154 2.34 -14.35 14.03
N LEU A 155 1.03 -14.09 13.98
CA LEU A 155 0.42 -12.94 14.60
C LEU A 155 0.65 -12.91 16.12
N ASP A 156 1.20 -11.79 16.63
CA ASP A 156 1.25 -11.51 18.07
C ASP A 156 -0.13 -11.07 18.56
N THR A 157 -0.90 -12.02 19.07
CA THR A 157 -2.26 -11.76 19.55
C THR A 157 -2.31 -10.89 20.81
N GLU A 158 -1.24 -10.86 21.62
CA GLU A 158 -1.21 -10.09 22.86
C GLU A 158 -1.02 -8.60 22.56
N ARG A 159 -0.10 -8.27 21.65
CA ARG A 159 0.13 -6.89 21.19
C ARG A 159 -1.16 -6.22 20.70
N TYR A 160 -1.94 -6.95 19.91
CA TYR A 160 -3.15 -6.41 19.28
C TYR A 160 -4.44 -6.63 20.09
N ALA A 161 -4.37 -7.20 21.30
CA ALA A 161 -5.53 -7.53 22.12
C ALA A 161 -6.44 -6.32 22.41
N SER A 162 -5.86 -5.11 22.45
CA SER A 162 -6.63 -3.87 22.66
C SER A 162 -7.66 -3.60 21.56
N LEU A 163 -7.44 -4.11 20.34
CA LEU A 163 -8.38 -4.00 19.21
C LEU A 163 -9.62 -4.88 19.43
N LEU A 164 -9.51 -5.97 20.19
CA LEU A 164 -10.64 -6.88 20.47
C LEU A 164 -11.67 -6.29 21.44
N LYS A 165 -11.35 -5.19 22.14
CA LYS A 165 -12.27 -4.53 23.09
C LYS A 165 -13.54 -4.05 22.36
N LYS A 166 -14.65 -4.73 22.62
CA LYS A 166 -15.99 -4.33 22.16
C LYS A 166 -16.39 -3.00 22.80
N ARG A 167 -17.16 -2.18 22.07
CA ARG A 167 -17.84 -1.02 22.64
C ARG A 167 -18.83 -1.48 23.72
N ASP A 168 -19.10 -0.62 24.70
CA ASP A 168 -20.11 -0.86 25.74
C ASP A 168 -21.42 -1.35 25.12
N ALA A 169 -22.06 -2.33 25.77
CA ALA A 169 -23.26 -3.07 25.35
C ALA A 169 -24.55 -2.23 25.18
N ARG A 170 -24.46 -0.94 24.89
CA ARG A 170 -25.61 -0.05 24.68
C ARG A 170 -26.26 -0.19 23.30
N ASP A 171 -25.63 -0.91 22.37
CA ASP A 171 -26.20 -1.20 21.05
C ASP A 171 -26.16 -2.72 20.80
N ASP A 172 -27.27 -3.41 21.04
CA ASP A 172 -27.47 -4.84 20.73
C ASP A 172 -27.52 -5.14 19.21
N LYS A 173 -27.15 -4.16 18.37
CA LYS A 173 -27.18 -4.30 16.91
C LYS A 173 -25.81 -4.76 16.39
N PRO A 174 -25.79 -5.72 15.45
CA PRO A 174 -24.60 -6.04 14.69
C PRO A 174 -24.01 -4.76 14.11
N HIS A 175 -22.74 -4.49 14.40
CA HIS A 175 -22.02 -3.33 13.90
C HIS A 175 -20.68 -3.75 13.35
N ILE A 176 -20.26 -3.02 12.32
CA ILE A 176 -18.95 -3.18 11.72
C ILE A 176 -18.01 -2.30 12.51
N ASP A 177 -17.02 -2.87 13.18
CA ASP A 177 -15.93 -2.10 13.78
C ASP A 177 -14.75 -1.94 12.82
N TYR A 178 -14.71 -2.62 11.68
CA TYR A 178 -13.55 -2.62 10.80
C TYR A 178 -13.98 -2.63 9.33
N PHE A 179 -13.76 -1.54 8.58
CA PHE A 179 -14.25 -1.40 7.20
C PHE A 179 -13.11 -1.41 6.18
N PHE A 180 -12.56 -2.56 5.79
CA PHE A 180 -11.46 -2.73 4.85
C PHE A 180 -11.81 -2.22 3.44
N THR A 181 -10.86 -1.57 2.76
CA THR A 181 -11.07 -1.06 1.41
C THR A 181 -9.89 -1.25 0.49
N LEU A 182 -10.15 -1.73 -0.72
CA LEU A 182 -9.12 -1.89 -1.76
C LEU A 182 -9.59 -1.31 -3.09
N ASN A 183 -8.66 -0.71 -3.83
CA ASN A 183 -8.84 -0.28 -5.21
C ASN A 183 -7.82 -1.02 -6.06
N LEU A 184 -8.26 -2.03 -6.82
CA LEU A 184 -7.41 -3.04 -7.44
C LEU A 184 -7.43 -2.96 -8.97
N ARG A 185 -6.30 -3.31 -9.58
CA ARG A 185 -6.20 -3.53 -11.03
C ARG A 185 -4.97 -4.38 -11.35
N ASN A 186 -5.13 -5.44 -12.14
CA ASN A 186 -4.05 -6.31 -12.61
C ASN A 186 -3.20 -6.92 -11.46
N VAL A 187 -3.85 -7.51 -10.47
CA VAL A 187 -3.16 -7.99 -9.24
C VAL A 187 -3.45 -9.45 -8.95
N VAL A 188 -3.88 -10.26 -9.92
CA VAL A 188 -4.33 -11.64 -9.66
C VAL A 188 -3.30 -12.48 -8.91
N ASP A 189 -2.02 -12.29 -9.20
CA ASP A 189 -0.91 -13.02 -8.57
C ASP A 189 -0.55 -12.48 -7.18
N LEU A 190 -0.95 -11.24 -6.85
CA LEU A 190 -0.78 -10.64 -5.52
C LEU A 190 -1.98 -10.90 -4.59
N LEU A 191 -3.13 -11.31 -5.13
CA LEU A 191 -4.34 -11.59 -4.34
C LEU A 191 -4.11 -12.59 -3.19
N PRO A 192 -3.37 -13.70 -3.37
CA PRO A 192 -3.08 -14.63 -2.27
C PRO A 192 -2.47 -13.96 -1.04
N ARG A 193 -1.49 -13.08 -1.23
CA ARG A 193 -0.86 -12.35 -0.14
C ARG A 193 -1.78 -11.25 0.37
N LEU A 194 -2.23 -10.36 -0.53
CA LEU A 194 -2.99 -9.16 -0.16
C LEU A 194 -4.32 -9.49 0.55
N LEU A 195 -5.10 -10.42 0.01
CA LEU A 195 -6.37 -10.80 0.62
C LEU A 195 -6.18 -11.89 1.69
N GLY A 196 -5.11 -12.67 1.62
CA GLY A 196 -4.76 -13.64 2.66
C GLY A 196 -4.50 -12.97 4.01
N SER A 197 -3.65 -11.94 4.02
CA SER A 197 -3.45 -11.10 5.21
C SER A 197 -4.79 -10.52 5.67
N ALA A 198 -5.53 -9.86 4.76
CA ALA A 198 -6.79 -9.21 5.14
C ALA A 198 -7.79 -10.18 5.79
N VAL A 199 -7.88 -11.42 5.30
CA VAL A 199 -8.74 -12.46 5.89
C VAL A 199 -8.21 -12.92 7.25
N GLU A 200 -6.91 -13.12 7.41
CA GLU A 200 -6.27 -13.53 8.68
C GLU A 200 -6.55 -12.52 9.79
N ALA A 201 -6.44 -11.25 9.48
CA ALA A 201 -6.82 -10.18 10.37
C ALA A 201 -8.30 -10.07 10.69
N MET A 202 -9.17 -10.20 9.69
CA MET A 202 -10.61 -10.19 9.94
C MET A 202 -10.99 -11.34 10.87
N ARG A 203 -10.32 -12.50 10.76
CA ARG A 203 -10.47 -13.61 11.71
C ARG A 203 -10.00 -13.24 13.11
N PHE A 204 -8.87 -12.56 13.26
CA PHE A 204 -8.41 -12.08 14.55
C PHE A 204 -9.38 -11.08 15.19
N LEU A 205 -9.83 -10.08 14.43
CA LEU A 205 -10.70 -9.01 14.91
C LEU A 205 -12.15 -9.44 15.22
N GLY A 206 -12.57 -10.58 14.68
CA GLY A 206 -13.98 -10.99 14.62
C GLY A 206 -14.57 -10.66 13.24
N PRO A 207 -14.74 -11.65 12.34
CA PRO A 207 -15.21 -11.43 10.98
C PRO A 207 -16.54 -10.68 10.89
N GLU A 208 -17.44 -10.92 11.84
CA GLU A 208 -18.77 -10.28 11.94
C GLU A 208 -18.68 -8.78 12.24
N ARG A 209 -17.55 -8.33 12.78
CA ARG A 209 -17.23 -6.91 13.01
C ARG A 209 -16.55 -6.29 11.79
N CYS A 210 -16.32 -7.06 10.72
CA CYS A 210 -15.55 -6.64 9.56
C CYS A 210 -16.41 -6.53 8.30
N ALA A 211 -16.12 -5.50 7.51
CA ALA A 211 -16.60 -5.37 6.15
C ALA A 211 -15.42 -5.19 5.20
N LEU A 212 -15.46 -5.81 4.03
CA LEU A 212 -14.46 -5.66 2.97
C LEU A 212 -15.13 -5.06 1.75
N SER A 213 -14.63 -3.92 1.28
CA SER A 213 -15.15 -3.22 0.10
C SER A 213 -14.07 -3.07 -0.96
N ILE A 214 -14.23 -3.76 -2.07
CA ILE A 214 -13.28 -3.77 -3.17
C ILE A 214 -13.90 -3.10 -4.39
N VAL A 215 -13.21 -2.09 -4.90
CA VAL A 215 -13.39 -1.62 -6.28
C VAL A 215 -12.27 -2.21 -7.11
N GLU A 216 -12.64 -2.80 -8.25
CA GLU A 216 -11.70 -3.32 -9.23
C GLU A 216 -12.15 -2.91 -10.62
N GLY A 217 -11.25 -2.81 -11.58
CA GLY A 217 -11.66 -2.69 -12.97
C GLY A 217 -10.50 -2.59 -13.95
N ASN A 218 -10.81 -2.82 -15.22
CA ASN A 218 -9.85 -2.80 -16.32
C ASN A 218 -8.70 -3.81 -16.15
N SER A 219 -9.00 -4.99 -15.60
CA SER A 219 -8.03 -6.09 -15.44
C SER A 219 -8.24 -7.25 -16.41
N PRO A 220 -7.30 -7.52 -17.33
CA PRO A 220 -7.39 -8.65 -18.26
C PRO A 220 -6.75 -9.94 -17.69
N ASP A 221 -6.28 -9.92 -16.44
CA ASP A 221 -5.53 -11.02 -15.82
C ASP A 221 -6.41 -12.02 -15.05
N GLY A 222 -7.71 -11.73 -14.91
CA GLY A 222 -8.65 -12.53 -14.14
C GLY A 222 -8.77 -12.14 -12.66
N THR A 223 -8.24 -10.98 -12.24
CA THR A 223 -8.47 -10.42 -10.90
C THR A 223 -9.96 -10.42 -10.55
N ALA A 224 -10.81 -9.93 -11.46
CA ALA A 224 -12.27 -9.89 -11.29
C ALA A 224 -12.89 -11.27 -11.02
N ASP A 225 -12.42 -12.31 -11.72
CA ASP A 225 -12.97 -13.66 -11.58
C ASP A 225 -12.73 -14.23 -10.18
N VAL A 226 -11.55 -13.98 -9.62
CA VAL A 226 -11.20 -14.39 -8.26
C VAL A 226 -12.05 -13.64 -7.25
N LEU A 227 -12.18 -12.31 -7.39
CA LEU A 227 -12.94 -11.47 -6.46
C LEU A 227 -14.44 -11.81 -6.43
N VAL A 228 -15.00 -12.24 -7.56
CA VAL A 228 -16.38 -12.75 -7.64
C VAL A 228 -16.48 -14.12 -6.97
N ALA A 229 -15.55 -15.02 -7.26
CA ALA A 229 -15.54 -16.39 -6.70
C ALA A 229 -15.30 -16.41 -5.18
N LEU A 230 -14.64 -15.40 -4.62
CA LEU A 230 -14.30 -15.30 -3.20
C LEU A 230 -15.51 -14.98 -2.30
N ARG A 231 -16.53 -14.31 -2.85
CA ARG A 231 -17.72 -13.82 -2.12
C ARG A 231 -18.33 -14.84 -1.14
N PRO A 232 -18.78 -16.03 -1.58
CA PRO A 232 -19.52 -16.93 -0.69
C PRO A 232 -18.66 -17.41 0.48
N PHE A 233 -17.33 -17.48 0.32
CA PHE A 233 -16.41 -17.87 1.39
C PHE A 233 -16.23 -16.76 2.44
N LEU A 234 -16.14 -15.50 2.01
CA LEU A 234 -16.08 -14.36 2.92
C LEU A 234 -17.40 -14.21 3.71
N GLU A 235 -18.53 -14.38 3.05
CA GLU A 235 -19.85 -14.32 3.67
C GLU A 235 -20.05 -15.50 4.65
N GLU A 236 -19.56 -16.71 4.32
CA GLU A 236 -19.60 -17.89 5.20
C GLU A 236 -18.84 -17.68 6.51
N ILE A 237 -17.67 -17.02 6.48
CA ILE A 237 -16.91 -16.70 7.69
C ILE A 237 -17.47 -15.48 8.44
N GLY A 238 -18.51 -14.81 7.93
CA GLY A 238 -19.18 -13.68 8.59
C GLY A 238 -18.75 -12.29 8.13
N VAL A 239 -17.86 -12.16 7.15
CA VAL A 239 -17.43 -10.85 6.62
C VAL A 239 -18.50 -10.25 5.71
N THR A 240 -18.82 -8.97 5.93
CA THR A 240 -19.69 -8.22 5.01
C THR A 240 -18.91 -7.81 3.76
N TYR A 241 -19.19 -8.41 2.60
CA TYR A 241 -18.40 -8.17 1.38
C TYR A 241 -19.11 -7.31 0.32
N PHE A 242 -18.52 -6.17 -0.01
CA PHE A 242 -18.90 -5.30 -1.13
C PHE A 242 -17.89 -5.43 -2.27
N TYR A 243 -18.39 -5.69 -3.47
CA TYR A 243 -17.56 -5.73 -4.68
C TYR A 243 -18.19 -4.86 -5.76
N ASN A 244 -17.37 -4.04 -6.41
CA ASN A 244 -17.79 -3.21 -7.53
C ASN A 244 -16.75 -3.30 -8.66
N ASN A 245 -17.19 -3.74 -9.83
CA ASN A 245 -16.38 -3.69 -11.05
C ASN A 245 -16.66 -2.36 -11.79
N SER A 246 -15.63 -1.53 -11.91
CA SER A 246 -15.72 -0.15 -12.39
C SER A 246 -15.10 0.02 -13.77
N ALA A 247 -15.80 0.72 -14.66
CA ALA A 247 -15.26 1.12 -15.96
C ALA A 247 -14.32 2.35 -15.90
N ILE A 248 -14.14 2.96 -14.73
CA ILE A 248 -13.29 4.15 -14.58
C ILE A 248 -11.83 3.76 -14.79
N ASN A 249 -11.24 4.25 -15.87
CA ASN A 249 -9.82 4.01 -16.20
C ASN A 249 -8.97 5.26 -15.92
N PRO A 250 -8.15 5.28 -14.85
CA PRO A 250 -7.30 6.43 -14.49
C PRO A 250 -6.13 6.65 -15.45
N SER A 251 -5.79 5.68 -16.31
CA SER A 251 -4.77 5.83 -17.35
C SER A 251 -5.25 6.66 -18.56
N ASN A 252 -6.52 7.10 -18.59
CA ASN A 252 -7.07 7.91 -19.66
C ASN A 252 -7.67 9.21 -19.09
N GLY A 253 -7.28 10.39 -19.59
CA GLY A 253 -7.82 11.68 -19.16
C GLY A 253 -7.38 12.14 -17.75
N ALA A 254 -8.29 12.73 -16.98
CA ALA A 254 -8.00 13.32 -15.66
C ALA A 254 -7.70 12.25 -14.59
N ARG A 255 -6.45 11.78 -14.55
CA ARG A 255 -5.99 10.68 -13.68
C ARG A 255 -6.36 10.87 -12.21
N ILE A 256 -6.01 12.01 -11.60
CA ILE A 256 -6.25 12.27 -10.17
C ILE A 256 -7.74 12.27 -9.83
N ARG A 257 -8.56 12.93 -10.65
CA ARG A 257 -10.02 12.89 -10.52
C ARG A 257 -10.57 11.47 -10.56
N LYS A 258 -10.07 10.63 -11.46
CA LYS A 258 -10.51 9.24 -11.60
C LYS A 258 -10.05 8.37 -10.44
N LEU A 259 -8.84 8.56 -9.92
CA LEU A 259 -8.37 7.89 -8.71
C LEU A 259 -9.23 8.29 -7.49
N ALA A 260 -9.54 9.58 -7.34
CA ALA A 260 -10.45 10.05 -6.32
C ALA A 260 -11.84 9.41 -6.43
N GLN A 261 -12.39 9.30 -7.64
CA GLN A 261 -13.65 8.61 -7.90
C GLN A 261 -13.60 7.13 -7.49
N LEU A 262 -12.53 6.41 -7.84
CA LEU A 262 -12.36 4.99 -7.47
C LEU A 262 -12.27 4.80 -5.95
N ARG A 263 -11.50 5.63 -5.24
CA ARG A 263 -11.42 5.58 -3.76
C ARG A 263 -12.78 5.87 -3.12
N ASN A 264 -13.50 6.88 -3.63
CA ASN A 264 -14.84 7.20 -3.17
C ASN A 264 -15.85 6.07 -3.46
N LEU A 265 -15.70 5.33 -4.56
CA LEU A 265 -16.51 4.13 -4.85
C LEU A 265 -16.23 3.02 -3.85
N ALA A 266 -14.96 2.78 -3.50
CA ALA A 266 -14.58 1.75 -2.52
C ALA A 266 -15.10 2.09 -1.12
N LEU A 267 -15.13 3.39 -0.77
CA LEU A 267 -15.68 3.86 0.50
C LEU A 267 -17.20 4.10 0.47
N GLN A 268 -17.85 3.92 -0.69
CA GLN A 268 -19.27 4.24 -0.84
C GLN A 268 -20.18 3.48 0.14
N PRO A 269 -19.99 2.17 0.40
CA PRO A 269 -20.85 1.45 1.34
C PRO A 269 -20.82 2.05 2.76
N LEU A 270 -19.67 2.56 3.18
CA LEU A 270 -19.48 3.23 4.47
C LEU A 270 -20.36 4.48 4.58
N PHE A 271 -20.17 5.46 3.71
CA PHE A 271 -20.85 6.75 3.85
C PHE A 271 -22.29 6.78 3.33
N LYS A 272 -22.72 5.75 2.58
CA LYS A 272 -24.15 5.50 2.30
C LYS A 272 -24.84 4.71 3.42
N LYS A 273 -24.16 4.48 4.55
CA LYS A 273 -24.67 3.76 5.73
C LYS A 273 -25.23 2.37 5.38
N LYS A 274 -24.62 1.69 4.40
CA LYS A 274 -24.93 0.28 4.13
C LYS A 274 -24.42 -0.65 5.23
N VAL A 275 -23.61 -0.10 6.13
CA VAL A 275 -23.06 -0.72 7.34
C VAL A 275 -23.06 0.36 8.45
N PRO A 276 -23.37 0.01 9.72
CA PRO A 276 -23.09 0.86 10.86
C PRO A 276 -21.62 0.66 11.26
N VAL A 277 -20.79 1.72 11.20
CA VAL A 277 -19.31 1.55 11.15
C VAL A 277 -18.53 2.23 12.28
N SER A 278 -17.54 1.52 12.81
CA SER A 278 -16.25 1.97 13.39
C SER A 278 -15.07 1.31 12.62
N GLU A 279 -13.80 1.62 12.94
CA GLU A 279 -12.64 1.58 12.01
C GLU A 279 -11.65 0.37 12.05
N LYS A 280 -11.01 0.08 10.87
CA LYS A 280 -10.09 -1.01 10.37
C LYS A 280 -8.86 -1.44 11.27
N ASP A 281 -8.19 -2.63 11.18
CA ASP A 281 -7.32 -3.22 10.10
C ASP A 281 -6.66 -4.65 10.39
N ASP A 282 -5.62 -5.07 9.63
CA ASP A 282 -4.95 -6.40 9.40
C ASP A 282 -3.41 -6.60 9.56
N GLU A 283 -2.80 -7.56 10.28
CA GLU A 283 -1.36 -7.59 10.76
C GLU A 283 -0.46 -6.34 10.55
N ASP A 284 0.15 -6.11 9.37
CA ASP A 284 0.88 -4.85 9.07
C ASP A 284 -0.07 -3.64 9.22
N LEU A 285 -1.26 -3.78 8.68
CA LEU A 285 -2.43 -2.96 8.96
C LEU A 285 -2.94 -3.10 10.45
N LEU A 286 -2.86 -4.25 11.18
CA LEU A 286 -3.24 -4.34 12.61
C LEU A 286 -2.31 -3.47 13.43
N GLU A 287 -1.02 -3.43 13.10
CA GLU A 287 -0.07 -2.50 13.68
C GLU A 287 -0.47 -1.06 13.37
N LEU A 288 -0.83 -0.74 12.13
CA LEU A 288 -1.32 0.61 11.81
C LEU A 288 -2.59 0.97 12.61
N ALA A 289 -3.54 0.05 12.79
CA ALA A 289 -4.76 0.27 13.57
C ALA A 289 -4.50 0.34 15.07
N PHE A 290 -3.62 -0.51 15.58
CA PHE A 290 -3.14 -0.51 16.94
C PHE A 290 -2.49 0.83 17.26
N GLN A 291 -1.51 1.26 16.47
CA GLN A 291 -0.85 2.56 16.65
C GLN A 291 -1.84 3.71 16.51
N ARG A 292 -2.77 3.64 15.56
CA ARG A 292 -3.80 4.67 15.41
C ARG A 292 -4.68 4.78 16.65
N LYS A 293 -5.08 3.65 17.25
CA LYS A 293 -5.84 3.61 18.50
C LYS A 293 -5.00 4.08 19.69
N ASN A 294 -3.78 3.56 19.82
CA ASN A 294 -2.87 3.78 20.95
C ASN A 294 -2.39 5.24 21.01
N LEU A 295 -1.99 5.80 19.88
CA LEU A 295 -1.57 7.21 19.75
C LEU A 295 -2.75 8.19 19.75
N ASN A 296 -3.99 7.68 19.73
CA ASN A 296 -5.21 8.45 19.51
C ASN A 296 -5.08 9.35 18.27
N ALA A 297 -4.62 8.74 17.16
CA ALA A 297 -4.41 9.39 15.88
C ALA A 297 -5.70 9.40 15.04
N ASP A 298 -5.83 10.44 14.22
CA ASP A 298 -6.89 10.54 13.23
C ASP A 298 -6.60 9.65 12.01
N MET A 299 -5.33 9.52 11.66
CA MET A 299 -4.83 8.73 10.54
C MET A 299 -3.41 8.22 10.80
N THR A 300 -3.14 6.97 10.44
CA THR A 300 -1.79 6.39 10.39
C THR A 300 -1.50 5.85 9.00
N CYS A 301 -0.24 5.91 8.56
CA CYS A 301 0.21 5.34 7.28
C CYS A 301 1.44 4.47 7.49
N ALA A 302 1.62 3.50 6.61
CA ALA A 302 2.86 2.73 6.52
C ALA A 302 4.02 3.56 5.93
N MET A 303 5.13 2.90 5.66
CA MET A 303 6.21 3.36 4.79
C MET A 303 6.19 2.56 3.48
N ASP A 304 6.27 3.26 2.36
CA ASP A 304 6.11 2.67 1.03
C ASP A 304 7.42 2.70 0.24
N TRP A 305 7.81 1.55 -0.30
CA TRP A 305 9.11 1.36 -0.88
C TRP A 305 9.02 0.80 -2.30
N THR A 306 10.02 1.16 -3.07
CA THR A 306 10.32 0.56 -4.37
C THR A 306 11.83 0.39 -4.50
N TYR A 307 12.29 -0.33 -5.53
CA TYR A 307 13.71 -0.45 -5.85
C TYR A 307 13.99 0.28 -7.16
N ALA A 308 14.17 1.60 -7.08
CA ALA A 308 14.62 2.42 -8.20
C ALA A 308 16.13 2.27 -8.47
N SER A 309 16.87 1.74 -7.48
CA SER A 309 18.25 1.30 -7.53
C SER A 309 18.40 0.03 -6.69
N ASP A 310 19.63 -0.37 -6.35
CA ASP A 310 19.84 -1.51 -5.45
C ASP A 310 19.32 -1.23 -4.04
N ASP A 311 19.31 0.01 -3.57
CA ASP A 311 18.76 0.34 -2.25
C ASP A 311 17.26 0.64 -2.32
N PRO A 312 16.47 0.30 -1.26
CA PRO A 312 15.07 0.65 -1.23
C PRO A 312 14.92 2.18 -1.24
N THR A 313 14.03 2.67 -2.09
CA THR A 313 13.71 4.07 -2.25
C THR A 313 12.27 4.32 -1.83
N PHE A 314 12.04 5.34 -1.00
CA PHE A 314 10.69 5.73 -0.59
C PHE A 314 9.86 6.15 -1.82
N TYR A 315 8.80 5.42 -2.11
CA TYR A 315 8.05 5.55 -3.37
C TYR A 315 7.14 6.78 -3.39
N ASP A 316 6.43 7.03 -2.29
CA ASP A 316 5.31 7.98 -2.22
C ASP A 316 5.72 9.44 -1.97
N VAL A 317 6.96 9.81 -2.31
CA VAL A 317 7.54 11.15 -2.12
C VAL A 317 6.70 12.27 -2.74
N TRP A 318 5.96 11.99 -3.82
CA TRP A 318 5.09 12.97 -4.47
C TRP A 318 3.91 13.39 -3.58
N VAL A 319 3.39 12.47 -2.77
CA VAL A 319 2.19 12.64 -1.92
C VAL A 319 2.56 12.99 -0.48
N ALA A 320 3.65 12.41 0.04
CA ALA A 320 4.03 12.55 1.43
C ALA A 320 4.58 13.95 1.75
N ARG A 321 4.19 14.50 2.90
CA ARG A 321 4.70 15.77 3.42
C ARG A 321 4.99 15.65 4.91
N GLY A 322 6.20 16.02 5.32
CA GLY A 322 6.60 16.13 6.71
C GLY A 322 5.74 17.14 7.45
N ILE A 323 5.85 17.18 8.78
CA ILE A 323 5.11 18.17 9.59
C ILE A 323 5.61 19.60 9.34
N ASP A 324 6.82 19.75 8.83
CA ASP A 324 7.43 20.98 8.31
C ASP A 324 6.87 21.39 6.93
N GLY A 325 6.06 20.55 6.31
CA GLY A 325 5.45 20.78 5.00
C GLY A 325 6.34 20.42 3.81
N ASP A 326 7.56 19.91 4.00
CA ASP A 326 8.43 19.49 2.88
C ASP A 326 8.18 18.03 2.47
N ILE A 327 8.72 17.64 1.32
CA ILE A 327 8.74 16.25 0.87
C ILE A 327 9.72 15.41 1.71
N PHE A 328 9.51 14.10 1.79
CA PHE A 328 10.31 13.23 2.67
C PHE A 328 11.79 13.17 2.29
N PHE A 329 12.17 13.36 1.03
CA PHE A 329 13.57 13.54 0.66
C PHE A 329 13.69 14.60 -0.43
N ASN A 330 14.87 15.21 -0.54
CA ASN A 330 15.09 16.29 -1.48
C ASN A 330 15.06 15.79 -2.93
N ILE A 331 14.16 16.34 -3.74
CA ILE A 331 14.18 16.20 -5.20
C ILE A 331 14.69 17.52 -5.75
N THR A 332 15.84 17.50 -6.41
CA THR A 332 16.46 18.69 -6.97
C THR A 332 15.72 19.18 -8.21
N GLN A 333 16.04 20.39 -8.69
CA GLN A 333 15.36 21.03 -9.83
C GLN A 333 15.42 20.21 -11.14
N ASN A 334 16.36 19.28 -11.28
CA ASN A 334 16.41 18.36 -12.43
C ASN A 334 15.48 17.14 -12.28
N GLY A 335 14.73 17.04 -11.18
CA GLY A 335 13.85 15.93 -10.87
C GLY A 335 14.57 14.65 -10.39
N SER A 336 15.85 14.74 -10.01
CA SER A 336 16.64 13.59 -9.59
C SER A 336 16.24 13.06 -8.22
N TRP A 337 16.38 11.74 -8.07
CA TRP A 337 16.15 10.98 -6.84
C TRP A 337 17.46 10.61 -6.13
N ASP A 338 18.59 11.24 -6.48
CA ASP A 338 19.92 10.93 -5.91
C ASP A 338 19.99 11.08 -4.38
N PHE A 339 19.08 11.86 -3.79
CA PHE A 339 18.98 12.06 -2.34
C PHE A 339 17.90 11.19 -1.67
N ALA A 340 17.36 10.19 -2.37
CA ALA A 340 16.30 9.31 -1.86
C ALA A 340 16.62 8.61 -0.52
N GLN A 341 17.90 8.39 -0.25
CA GLN A 341 18.36 7.76 1.00
C GLN A 341 18.38 8.75 2.19
N ASN A 342 18.40 10.05 1.94
CA ASN A 342 18.40 11.07 2.99
C ASN A 342 16.98 11.52 3.33
N LEU A 343 16.21 10.60 3.91
CA LEU A 343 14.85 10.88 4.37
C LEU A 343 14.85 11.89 5.53
N PHE A 344 13.81 12.72 5.56
CA PHE A 344 13.54 13.77 6.53
C PHE A 344 14.69 14.77 6.69
N PHE A 345 15.35 15.07 5.57
CA PHE A 345 16.52 15.96 5.51
C PHE A 345 16.29 17.37 6.07
N SER A 346 15.05 17.86 6.02
CA SER A 346 14.64 19.18 6.49
C SER A 346 14.15 19.20 7.94
N ASP A 347 13.87 18.04 8.54
CA ASP A 347 13.32 17.91 9.89
C ASP A 347 14.12 16.88 10.73
N PRO A 348 15.15 17.35 11.47
CA PRO A 348 15.96 16.48 12.33
C PRO A 348 15.16 15.76 13.43
N LYS A 349 14.06 16.33 13.93
CA LYS A 349 13.23 15.69 14.97
C LYS A 349 12.52 14.48 14.38
N THR A 350 11.92 14.64 13.20
CA THR A 350 11.30 13.53 12.47
C THR A 350 12.33 12.49 12.04
N LYS A 351 13.48 12.92 11.52
CA LYS A 351 14.58 12.00 11.15
C LYS A 351 15.02 11.12 12.31
N SER A 352 15.26 11.70 13.48
CA SER A 352 15.66 10.95 14.67
C SER A 352 14.62 9.94 15.12
N ARG A 353 13.32 10.27 15.03
CA ARG A 353 12.24 9.32 15.34
C ARG A 353 12.18 8.18 14.31
N TYR A 354 12.28 8.51 13.03
CA TYR A 354 12.31 7.52 11.95
C TYR A 354 13.48 6.54 12.11
N GLU A 355 14.69 7.04 12.38
CA GLU A 355 15.88 6.20 12.59
C GLU A 355 15.76 5.29 13.83
N ALA A 356 14.95 5.68 14.82
CA ALA A 356 14.64 4.89 15.99
C ALA A 356 13.40 3.98 15.81
N ASN A 357 12.85 3.86 14.61
CA ASN A 357 11.60 3.15 14.32
C ASN A 357 10.38 3.63 15.15
N LEU A 358 10.37 4.89 15.58
CA LEU A 358 9.28 5.48 16.35
C LEU A 358 8.26 6.17 15.44
N PRO A 359 6.94 6.05 15.70
CA PRO A 359 5.92 6.81 14.99
C PRO A 359 6.17 8.31 14.98
N PHE A 360 5.91 9.00 13.88
CA PHE A 360 6.12 10.45 13.78
C PHE A 360 4.95 11.15 13.05
N GLN A 361 4.65 12.38 13.47
CA GLN A 361 3.58 13.18 12.87
C GLN A 361 3.98 13.72 11.49
N VAL A 362 3.03 13.79 10.57
CA VAL A 362 3.22 14.28 9.21
C VAL A 362 2.06 15.20 8.81
N PHE A 363 2.27 16.06 7.82
CA PHE A 363 1.18 16.81 7.21
C PHE A 363 0.34 15.91 6.30
N ALA A 364 0.98 15.04 5.52
CA ALA A 364 0.29 14.11 4.62
C ALA A 364 1.10 12.82 4.42
N CYS A 365 0.39 11.69 4.33
CA CYS A 365 0.92 10.40 3.91
C CYS A 365 -0.20 9.55 3.30
N TRP A 366 0.17 8.54 2.51
CA TRP A 366 -0.73 7.46 2.12
C TRP A 366 0.02 6.14 2.13
N ASN A 367 1.20 6.14 1.51
CA ASN A 367 2.30 5.21 1.68
C ASN A 367 1.85 3.74 1.56
N GLY A 368 1.20 3.41 0.43
CA GLY A 368 0.68 2.08 0.16
C GLY A 368 -0.59 1.73 0.96
N ALA A 369 -0.52 1.81 2.30
CA ALA A 369 -1.64 1.54 3.19
C ALA A 369 -1.78 2.55 4.33
N THR A 370 -3.03 2.81 4.70
CA THR A 370 -3.39 3.75 5.75
C THR A 370 -4.68 3.36 6.45
N VAL A 371 -4.76 3.80 7.69
CA VAL A 371 -5.86 3.61 8.63
C VAL A 371 -6.29 4.98 9.11
N PHE A 372 -7.59 5.27 9.09
CA PHE A 372 -8.08 6.55 9.56
C PHE A 372 -9.50 6.45 10.07
N THR A 373 -9.90 7.44 10.86
CA THR A 373 -11.25 7.49 11.41
C THR A 373 -12.32 7.54 10.32
N ALA A 374 -13.48 6.90 10.54
CA ALA A 374 -14.61 6.98 9.61
C ALA A 374 -15.33 8.34 9.71
N ALA A 375 -15.19 9.06 10.82
CA ALA A 375 -15.93 10.28 11.11
C ALA A 375 -15.84 11.37 10.02
N PRO A 376 -14.66 11.70 9.45
CA PRO A 376 -14.56 12.65 8.35
C PRO A 376 -15.42 12.27 7.13
N LEU A 377 -15.41 10.98 6.76
CA LEU A 377 -16.18 10.48 5.63
C LEU A 377 -17.69 10.50 5.93
N LEU A 378 -18.09 10.11 7.13
CA LEU A 378 -19.50 10.16 7.54
C LEU A 378 -20.02 11.60 7.60
N ASN A 379 -19.14 12.57 7.85
CA ASN A 379 -19.41 14.00 7.84
C ASN A 379 -19.13 14.69 6.50
N GLY A 380 -19.10 13.92 5.40
CA GLY A 380 -19.14 14.45 4.04
C GLY A 380 -17.78 14.68 3.36
N LEU A 381 -16.65 14.43 4.03
CA LEU A 381 -15.34 14.53 3.40
C LEU A 381 -15.16 13.44 2.34
N ARG A 382 -14.64 13.77 1.16
CA ARG A 382 -14.43 12.84 0.04
C ARG A 382 -13.08 13.07 -0.60
N PHE A 383 -12.52 12.04 -1.23
CA PHE A 383 -11.38 12.23 -2.13
C PHE A 383 -11.80 13.14 -3.29
N ARG A 384 -10.89 13.99 -3.73
CA ARG A 384 -11.15 14.96 -4.79
C ARG A 384 -9.92 15.21 -5.65
N ASP A 385 -10.17 15.84 -6.78
CA ASP A 385 -9.15 16.48 -7.60
C ASP A 385 -8.77 17.84 -7.01
N SER A 386 -7.68 18.42 -7.52
CA SER A 386 -7.30 19.80 -7.19
C SER A 386 -8.37 20.76 -7.71
N ARG A 387 -8.68 21.82 -6.94
CA ARG A 387 -9.57 22.90 -7.40
C ARG A 387 -8.86 23.77 -8.43
N LYS A 388 -9.62 24.60 -9.14
CA LYS A 388 -9.03 25.62 -10.01
C LYS A 388 -8.13 26.53 -9.16
N ASP A 389 -6.92 26.77 -9.65
CA ASP A 389 -5.89 27.59 -9.00
C ASP A 389 -5.32 27.01 -7.69
N GLU A 390 -5.74 25.82 -7.26
CA GLU A 390 -5.09 25.06 -6.17
C GLU A 390 -3.89 24.30 -6.74
N CYS A 391 -2.84 24.14 -5.92
CA CYS A 391 -1.71 23.29 -6.29
C CYS A 391 -2.18 21.91 -6.79
N PHE A 392 -1.75 21.54 -7.99
CA PHE A 392 -2.02 20.21 -8.53
C PHE A 392 -1.27 19.14 -7.71
N GLN A 393 -2.02 18.29 -7.01
CA GLN A 393 -1.50 17.26 -6.11
C GLN A 393 -2.33 15.98 -6.21
N GLY A 394 -1.77 14.87 -5.72
CA GLY A 394 -2.48 13.61 -5.63
C GLY A 394 -3.67 13.67 -4.68
N GLU A 395 -4.72 12.90 -4.97
CA GLU A 395 -5.93 12.84 -4.14
C GLU A 395 -5.68 12.46 -2.66
N PRO A 396 -4.65 11.68 -2.28
CA PRO A 396 -4.41 11.38 -0.87
C PRO A 396 -3.80 12.56 -0.11
N GLN A 397 -2.96 13.37 -0.77
CA GLN A 397 -2.40 14.58 -0.17
C GLN A 397 -3.51 15.62 0.06
N LEU A 398 -4.40 15.78 -0.92
CA LEU A 398 -5.58 16.65 -0.79
C LEU A 398 -6.54 16.14 0.31
N PHE A 399 -6.69 14.82 0.44
CA PHE A 399 -7.47 14.23 1.54
C PHE A 399 -6.88 14.58 2.91
N CYS A 400 -5.56 14.46 3.10
CA CYS A 400 -4.89 14.85 4.34
C CYS A 400 -5.04 16.35 4.61
N LYS A 401 -4.86 17.20 3.58
CA LYS A 401 -5.10 18.65 3.68
C LYS A 401 -6.52 18.96 4.15
N ASP A 402 -7.53 18.27 3.59
CA ASP A 402 -8.93 18.43 3.99
C ASP A 402 -9.19 17.91 5.42
N LEU A 403 -8.50 16.85 5.86
CA LEU A 403 -8.54 16.38 7.26
C LEU A 403 -8.03 17.46 8.22
N TRP A 404 -6.86 18.02 7.96
CA TRP A 404 -6.27 19.11 8.74
C TRP A 404 -7.24 20.30 8.87
N PHE A 405 -7.82 20.71 7.74
CA PHE A 405 -8.79 21.81 7.70
C PHE A 405 -10.07 21.52 8.48
N LYS A 406 -10.50 20.26 8.53
CA LYS A 406 -11.67 19.82 9.31
C LYS A 406 -11.35 19.52 10.78
N GLY A 407 -10.11 19.72 11.23
CA GLY A 407 -9.70 19.54 12.62
C GLY A 407 -9.18 18.14 12.95
N TYR A 408 -9.03 17.25 11.96
CA TYR A 408 -8.40 15.95 12.10
C TYR A 408 -6.90 16.08 11.82
N ARG A 409 -6.14 16.49 12.85
CA ARG A 409 -4.77 16.99 12.73
C ARG A 409 -3.69 15.99 13.16
N LYS A 410 -4.09 14.82 13.67
CA LYS A 410 -3.19 13.79 14.17
C LYS A 410 -2.92 12.72 13.12
N ILE A 411 -2.13 13.06 12.12
CA ILE A 411 -1.71 12.16 11.06
C ILE A 411 -0.28 11.68 11.36
N ALA A 412 -0.05 10.37 11.42
CA ALA A 412 1.27 9.81 11.70
C ALA A 412 1.72 8.78 10.65
N ALA A 413 3.02 8.69 10.42
CA ALA A 413 3.63 7.57 9.73
C ALA A 413 4.22 6.59 10.75
N ILE A 414 4.07 5.30 10.47
CA ILE A 414 4.47 4.19 11.35
C ILE A 414 5.64 3.46 10.67
N PRO A 415 6.90 3.75 11.05
CA PRO A 415 8.07 3.26 10.35
C PRO A 415 8.33 1.75 10.53
N SER A 416 7.69 1.10 11.51
CA SER A 416 7.71 -0.35 11.67
C SER A 416 6.93 -1.10 10.59
N VAL A 417 6.01 -0.43 9.88
CA VAL A 417 5.21 -1.03 8.80
C VAL A 417 5.79 -0.63 7.45
N ASN A 418 6.48 -1.55 6.79
CA ASN A 418 7.18 -1.33 5.52
C ASN A 418 6.56 -2.20 4.41
N LEU A 419 6.10 -1.56 3.33
CA LEU A 419 5.35 -2.19 2.24
C LEU A 419 6.09 -2.14 0.90
N GLU A 420 5.80 -3.13 0.05
CA GLU A 420 6.28 -3.21 -1.34
C GLU A 420 5.22 -3.93 -2.22
N TYR A 421 5.21 -3.61 -3.51
CA TYR A 421 4.18 -3.99 -4.48
C TYR A 421 4.37 -5.36 -5.16
N THR A 422 5.42 -6.10 -4.85
CA THR A 422 5.77 -7.39 -5.41
C THR A 422 6.31 -8.32 -4.33
N ASP A 423 6.06 -9.62 -4.44
CA ASP A 423 6.51 -10.58 -3.42
C ASP A 423 8.05 -10.67 -3.32
N ASN A 424 8.75 -10.52 -4.45
CA ASN A 424 10.21 -10.60 -4.48
C ASN A 424 10.87 -9.43 -3.76
N ASN A 425 10.48 -8.20 -4.10
CA ASN A 425 11.05 -7.02 -3.46
C ASN A 425 10.50 -6.85 -2.03
N ALA A 426 9.27 -7.28 -1.74
CA ALA A 426 8.77 -7.32 -0.36
C ALA A 426 9.64 -8.23 0.51
N ARG A 427 10.03 -9.42 0.02
CA ARG A 427 10.97 -10.30 0.72
C ARG A 427 12.30 -9.61 0.98
N ARG A 428 12.89 -9.02 -0.06
CA ARG A 428 14.14 -8.25 0.04
C ARG A 428 14.04 -7.09 1.04
N LEU A 429 12.89 -6.42 1.08
CA LEU A 429 12.64 -5.31 1.98
C LEU A 429 12.52 -5.78 3.43
N LYS A 430 11.79 -6.88 3.69
CA LYS A 430 11.66 -7.47 5.03
C LYS A 430 12.99 -8.05 5.53
N GLU A 431 13.82 -8.63 4.65
CA GLU A 431 15.20 -9.03 4.99
C GLU A 431 16.08 -7.86 5.45
N LEU A 432 15.84 -6.66 4.91
CA LEU A 432 16.63 -5.46 5.20
C LEU A 432 16.08 -4.66 6.39
N LYS A 433 14.76 -4.55 6.51
CA LYS A 433 14.08 -3.69 7.50
C LYS A 433 13.42 -4.46 8.66
N GLY A 434 13.44 -5.78 8.61
CA GLY A 434 12.73 -6.66 9.53
C GLY A 434 11.24 -6.80 9.20
N TYR A 435 10.62 -7.81 9.78
CA TYR A 435 9.17 -7.91 9.86
C TYR A 435 8.65 -6.97 10.94
N THR A 436 7.39 -6.54 10.81
CA THR A 436 6.80 -5.60 11.75
C THR A 436 6.80 -6.13 13.17
N SER A 437 6.48 -7.42 13.37
CA SER A 437 6.56 -8.08 14.68
C SER A 437 7.95 -8.08 15.30
N GLU A 438 9.01 -8.15 14.50
CA GLU A 438 10.40 -8.08 14.97
C GLU A 438 10.76 -6.66 15.40
N VAL A 439 10.42 -5.67 14.56
CA VAL A 439 10.72 -4.25 14.83
C VAL A 439 10.00 -3.76 16.08
N VAL A 440 8.74 -4.16 16.26
CA VAL A 440 7.93 -3.68 17.40
C VAL A 440 8.15 -4.47 18.69
N ALA A 441 8.80 -5.63 18.64
CA ALA A 441 9.18 -6.36 19.85
C ALA A 441 10.20 -5.60 20.72
N GLU A 442 10.95 -4.69 20.11
CA GLU A 442 11.92 -3.81 20.78
C GLU A 442 11.33 -2.42 21.12
N GLU A 443 10.03 -2.19 20.85
CA GLU A 443 9.38 -0.90 21.07
C GLU A 443 9.17 -0.62 22.57
N ASP A 444 9.68 0.51 23.04
CA ASP A 444 9.42 1.00 24.40
C ASP A 444 8.16 1.89 24.42
N GLU A 445 7.12 1.43 25.13
CA GLU A 445 5.87 2.16 25.34
C GLU A 445 6.08 3.58 25.91
N ALA A 446 7.15 3.83 26.66
CA ALA A 446 7.46 5.15 27.18
C ALA A 446 7.86 6.16 26.07
N THR A 447 8.31 5.67 24.92
CA THR A 447 8.89 6.49 23.83
C THR A 447 8.04 6.53 22.55
N VAL A 448 7.11 5.58 22.40
CA VAL A 448 6.24 5.46 21.21
C VAL A 448 5.33 6.67 21.00
N GLY A 449 4.97 7.36 22.09
CA GLY A 449 4.08 8.53 22.07
C GLY A 449 4.54 9.66 21.15
N ILE A 450 3.58 10.37 20.57
CA ILE A 450 3.81 11.56 19.75
C ILE A 450 3.36 12.81 20.51
N GLU A 451 4.25 13.79 20.63
CA GLU A 451 3.91 15.15 21.02
C GLU A 451 3.24 15.85 19.82
N TRP A 452 1.91 15.83 19.79
CA TRP A 452 1.13 16.33 18.66
C TRP A 452 1.22 17.85 18.48
N GLN A 453 1.64 18.28 17.30
CA GLN A 453 1.54 19.66 16.82
C GLN A 453 0.14 19.89 16.25
N TYR A 454 -0.63 20.79 16.87
CA TYR A 454 -1.99 21.09 16.43
C TYR A 454 -2.07 22.18 15.38
N GLU A 455 -1.06 23.04 15.25
CA GLU A 455 -1.02 24.04 14.18
C GLU A 455 -0.35 23.45 12.94
N PRO A 456 -0.99 23.52 11.76
CA PRO A 456 -0.37 23.06 10.52
C PRO A 456 0.81 23.97 10.14
N PRO A 457 1.76 23.48 9.32
CA PRO A 457 2.83 24.33 8.78
C PRO A 457 2.21 25.50 8.00
N GLN A 458 2.81 26.69 8.09
CA GLN A 458 2.29 27.87 7.39
C GLN A 458 2.22 27.67 5.87
N LYS A 459 3.19 26.92 5.32
CA LYS A 459 3.29 26.57 3.91
C LYS A 459 3.59 25.10 3.75
N VAL A 460 3.13 24.53 2.65
CA VAL A 460 3.42 23.15 2.24
C VAL A 460 4.01 23.17 0.84
N LYS A 461 4.92 22.23 0.58
CA LYS A 461 5.57 22.04 -0.70
C LYS A 461 4.55 21.62 -1.77
N CYS A 462 4.27 22.53 -2.68
CA CYS A 462 3.56 22.25 -3.92
C CYS A 462 4.54 21.65 -4.94
N MET A 463 4.19 20.50 -5.51
CA MET A 463 5.04 19.80 -6.48
C MET A 463 4.17 19.17 -7.57
N PRO A 464 3.59 19.94 -8.51
CA PRO A 464 2.83 19.37 -9.63
C PRO A 464 3.68 18.41 -10.46
N GLU A 465 4.97 18.72 -10.58
CA GLU A 465 5.99 17.94 -11.27
C GLU A 465 7.30 18.00 -10.47
N PHE A 466 8.16 16.99 -10.57
CA PHE A 466 9.39 16.93 -9.78
C PHE A 466 10.34 18.11 -9.98
N HIS A 467 10.38 18.71 -11.18
CA HIS A 467 11.22 19.87 -11.45
C HIS A 467 10.52 21.22 -11.16
N ARG A 468 9.21 21.21 -10.91
CA ARG A 468 8.40 22.41 -10.65
C ARG A 468 7.85 22.37 -9.24
N GLN A 469 8.57 23.03 -8.33
CA GLN A 469 8.25 23.04 -6.92
C GLN A 469 8.12 24.46 -6.39
N SER A 470 7.15 24.70 -5.51
CA SER A 470 6.96 25.98 -4.82
C SER A 470 6.43 25.78 -3.41
N TRP A 471 6.62 26.77 -2.54
CA TRP A 471 6.04 26.80 -1.20
C TRP A 471 4.78 27.66 -1.22
N LEU A 472 3.63 27.04 -0.94
CA LEU A 472 2.34 27.72 -0.96
C LEU A 472 1.63 27.59 0.39
N PRO A 473 0.71 28.50 0.76
CA PRO A 473 -0.08 28.36 1.99
C PRO A 473 -0.74 26.98 2.09
N TRP A 474 -0.68 26.36 3.27
CA TRP A 474 -1.17 24.98 3.44
C TRP A 474 -2.67 24.83 3.14
N ASP A 475 -3.46 25.88 3.36
CA ASP A 475 -4.92 25.94 3.26
C ASP A 475 -5.41 26.69 2.03
N GLU A 476 -4.58 26.84 1.00
CA GLU A 476 -4.99 27.40 -0.29
C GLU A 476 -6.34 26.83 -0.74
N HIS A 477 -7.28 27.71 -1.11
CA HIS A 477 -8.62 27.36 -1.58
C HIS A 477 -9.53 26.62 -0.59
N LEU A 478 -9.22 26.62 0.70
CA LEU A 478 -10.11 26.08 1.73
C LEU A 478 -10.85 27.15 2.54
N ARG A 479 -10.41 28.42 2.47
CA ARG A 479 -11.06 29.57 3.11
C ARG A 479 -12.04 30.29 2.19
#